data_AF-Q96QF0-F1
#
_entry.id   AF-Q96QF0-F1
#
_cell.length_a   1.000
_cell.length_b   1.000
_cell.length_c   1.000
_cell.angle_alpha   90.00
_cell.angle_beta   90.00
_cell.angle_gamma   90.00
#
_symmetry.space_group_name_H-M   'P 1'
#
loop_
_entity.id
_entity.type
_entity.pdbx_description
1 polymer ?
#
loop_
_entity_poly.entity_id
_entity_poly.type
_entity_poly.pdbx_seq_one_letter_code
_entity_poly.pdbx_strand_id
1 'polypeptide(L)'
;MGLKKMKGLSYDEAFAMANDPLEGFHEVNLASPTSPDLLGVYESGTQEQTTSPSVIYRPHPSALSSVPIQANALDVSELPTQPVYSSPRRLNCAEISSISFHVTDPAPCSTSGVTAGLTKLTTRKDNYNAEREFLQGATITEACDGSDDIFGLSTDSLSRLRSPSVLEVREKGYERLKEELAKAQRELKLKDEECERLSKVRDQLGQELEELTASLFEEAHKMVREANIKQATAEKQLKEAQGKIDVLQAEVAALKTLVLSSSPTSPTQEPLPGGKTPFKKGHTRNKSTSSAMSGSHQDLSVIQPIVKDCKEADLSLYNEFRLWKDEPTMDRTCPFLDKIYQEDIFPCLTFSKSELASAVLEAVENNTLSIEPVGLQPIRFVKASAVECGGPKKCALTGQSKSCKHRIKLGDSSNYYYISPFCRYRITSVCNFFTYIRYIQQGLVKQQDVDQMFWEVMQLRKEMSLAKLGYFKEEL
;
A
#
# COMPACT_ATOMS: atom_id res chain seq x y z
N MET A 1 4.80 -54.62 -13.46
CA MET A 1 5.97 -54.14 -14.23
C MET A 1 5.90 -52.63 -14.29
N GLY A 2 6.98 -51.91 -13.96
CA GLY A 2 7.09 -50.46 -14.20
C GLY A 2 7.25 -49.55 -12.98
N LEU A 3 8.15 -49.89 -12.05
CA LEU A 3 8.73 -48.89 -11.12
C LEU A 3 9.59 -47.89 -11.90
N LYS A 4 9.42 -46.59 -11.64
CA LYS A 4 10.52 -45.62 -11.78
C LYS A 4 10.71 -44.88 -10.45
N LYS A 5 11.95 -44.99 -9.98
CA LYS A 5 12.50 -44.69 -8.67
C LYS A 5 13.47 -43.52 -8.83
N MET A 6 13.77 -42.88 -7.70
CA MET A 6 15.04 -42.17 -7.40
C MET A 6 15.15 -40.76 -8.03
N LYS A 7 15.53 -39.68 -7.32
CA LYS A 7 16.54 -39.53 -6.26
C LYS A 7 16.18 -38.37 -5.31
N GLY A 8 16.44 -38.58 -4.03
CA GLY A 8 16.60 -37.51 -3.06
C GLY A 8 17.99 -36.87 -3.15
N LEU A 9 18.08 -35.64 -2.68
CA LEU A 9 19.30 -34.94 -2.34
C LEU A 9 19.12 -34.40 -0.92
N SER A 10 20.05 -34.81 -0.05
CA SER A 10 20.32 -34.29 1.29
C SER A 10 21.67 -33.55 1.23
N TYR A 11 21.89 -32.70 2.23
CA TYR A 11 23.15 -32.08 2.69
C TYR A 11 23.29 -30.55 2.46
N ASP A 12 23.12 -29.85 3.60
CA ASP A 12 24.01 -28.81 4.14
C ASP A 12 24.34 -27.55 3.30
N GLU A 13 23.52 -26.52 3.48
CA GLU A 13 23.93 -25.10 3.62
C GLU A 13 23.18 -24.55 4.84
N ALA A 14 23.78 -24.48 6.04
CA ALA A 14 24.76 -23.50 6.48
C ALA A 14 24.16 -22.10 6.78
N PHE A 15 23.68 -21.94 8.01
CA PHE A 15 24.16 -20.91 8.95
C PHE A 15 24.49 -19.50 8.39
N ALA A 16 23.48 -18.75 7.94
CA ALA A 16 23.41 -17.28 7.88
C ALA A 16 21.95 -16.96 7.52
N MET A 17 21.11 -16.29 8.29
CA MET A 17 21.20 -14.91 8.74
C MET A 17 20.19 -14.76 9.88
N ALA A 18 20.67 -14.51 11.10
CA ALA A 18 19.87 -13.92 12.16
C ALA A 18 20.07 -12.40 12.06
N ASN A 19 19.07 -11.69 11.54
CA ASN A 19 18.86 -10.24 11.68
C ASN A 19 17.52 -9.91 11.01
N ASP A 20 16.42 -10.16 11.73
CA ASP A 20 15.07 -9.80 11.31
C ASP A 20 14.63 -8.59 12.17
N PRO A 21 14.54 -7.37 11.61
CA PRO A 21 13.83 -6.27 12.25
C PRO A 21 12.34 -6.38 11.87
N LEU A 22 11.51 -6.58 12.89
CA LEU A 22 10.04 -6.53 12.88
C LEU A 22 9.44 -5.62 11.78
N GLU A 23 9.00 -6.23 10.67
CA GLU A 23 8.24 -5.58 9.62
C GLU A 23 6.76 -5.96 9.78
N GLY A 24 6.05 -5.20 10.61
CA GLY A 24 4.62 -5.35 10.87
C GLY A 24 3.79 -4.52 9.90
N PHE A 25 2.96 -5.21 9.11
CA PHE A 25 1.71 -4.74 8.48
C PHE A 25 1.63 -3.27 8.06
N HIS A 26 2.01 -2.97 6.82
CA HIS A 26 1.54 -1.78 6.10
C HIS A 26 0.53 -2.16 5.02
N GLU A 27 -0.74 -2.28 5.43
CA GLU A 27 -1.87 -2.18 4.51
C GLU A 27 -2.05 -0.69 4.15
N VAL A 28 -1.61 -0.31 2.96
CA VAL A 28 -1.80 1.04 2.41
C VAL A 28 -3.24 1.21 1.92
N ASN A 29 -4.14 1.53 2.84
CA ASN A 29 -5.42 2.15 2.51
C ASN A 29 -5.22 3.66 2.33
N LEU A 30 -5.03 4.09 1.07
CA LEU A 30 -5.01 5.50 0.67
C LEU A 30 -6.43 6.08 0.66
N ALA A 31 -6.97 6.38 1.84
CA ALA A 31 -8.12 7.25 2.00
C ALA A 31 -8.11 7.87 3.41
N SER A 32 -7.77 9.16 3.52
CA SER A 32 -8.02 9.94 4.74
C SER A 32 -9.52 10.19 4.87
N PRO A 33 -10.16 9.97 6.03
CA PRO A 33 -11.51 10.42 6.27
C PRO A 33 -11.50 11.92 6.60
N THR A 34 -12.13 12.73 5.77
CA THR A 34 -12.52 14.12 6.07
C THR A 34 -13.46 14.14 7.28
N SER A 35 -13.09 14.92 8.31
CA SER A 35 -13.92 15.16 9.51
C SER A 35 -15.25 15.82 9.15
N PRO A 36 -16.38 15.46 9.79
CA PRO A 36 -17.61 16.21 9.68
C PRO A 36 -17.68 17.31 10.76
N ASP A 37 -18.14 18.49 10.36
CA ASP A 37 -18.50 19.62 11.21
C ASP A 37 -19.47 19.21 12.33
N LEU A 38 -19.14 19.60 13.57
CA LEU A 38 -20.07 19.60 14.70
C LEU A 38 -20.61 21.02 14.91
N LEU A 39 -21.76 21.32 14.32
CA LEU A 39 -22.65 22.38 14.77
C LEU A 39 -23.52 21.84 15.92
N GLY A 40 -23.12 22.17 17.15
CA GLY A 40 -23.92 21.98 18.36
C GLY A 40 -24.35 23.34 18.91
N VAL A 41 -25.57 23.75 18.57
CA VAL A 41 -26.30 24.86 19.20
C VAL A 41 -26.75 24.41 20.59
N TYR A 42 -26.39 25.14 21.65
CA TYR A 42 -27.22 25.33 22.84
C TYR A 42 -26.86 26.63 23.58
N GLU A 43 -27.87 27.16 24.25
CA GLU A 43 -28.16 28.55 24.58
C GLU A 43 -27.37 29.16 25.77
N SER A 44 -27.09 30.45 25.62
CA SER A 44 -27.25 31.58 26.55
C SER A 44 -27.21 31.35 28.08
N GLY A 45 -26.24 32.00 28.73
CA GLY A 45 -26.25 32.25 30.18
C GLY A 45 -25.01 33.03 30.68
N THR A 46 -25.08 34.36 30.60
CA THR A 46 -24.19 35.39 31.18
C THR A 46 -23.85 35.22 32.67
N GLN A 47 -22.59 35.42 33.10
CA GLN A 47 -22.12 36.62 33.84
C GLN A 47 -20.64 36.51 34.35
N GLU A 48 -19.84 37.51 33.95
CA GLU A 48 -18.86 38.32 34.73
C GLU A 48 -17.63 37.70 35.45
N GLN A 49 -16.40 38.03 34.99
CA GLN A 49 -15.44 39.05 35.53
C GLN A 49 -14.70 38.56 36.81
N THR A 50 -13.37 38.65 37.02
CA THR A 50 -12.31 39.54 36.52
C THR A 50 -10.94 39.10 37.10
N THR A 51 -9.83 39.38 36.38
CA THR A 51 -8.45 39.71 36.85
C THR A 51 -7.59 38.63 37.56
N SER A 52 -6.25 38.53 37.52
CA SER A 52 -5.08 38.95 36.73
C SER A 52 -3.83 38.25 37.37
N PRO A 53 -2.69 38.05 36.69
CA PRO A 53 -1.56 37.17 37.12
C PRO A 53 -0.27 37.92 37.56
N SER A 54 0.66 37.26 38.28
CA SER A 54 2.06 37.70 38.54
C SER A 54 2.93 36.51 39.06
N VAL A 55 3.84 35.91 38.27
CA VAL A 55 5.33 36.02 38.23
C VAL A 55 6.09 35.72 39.55
N ILE A 56 7.12 34.83 39.52
CA ILE A 56 8.53 35.00 39.98
C ILE A 56 9.28 33.64 40.28
N TYR A 57 10.30 33.35 39.46
CA TYR A 57 11.65 32.72 39.65
C TYR A 57 11.96 31.27 40.16
N ARG A 58 12.79 30.60 39.32
CA ARG A 58 13.76 29.45 39.38
C ARG A 58 14.81 29.43 40.55
N PRO A 59 15.79 28.47 40.64
CA PRO A 59 15.89 27.02 40.28
C PRO A 59 16.70 26.09 41.25
N HIS A 60 16.52 24.75 41.14
CA HIS A 60 17.44 23.54 41.26
C HIS A 60 18.60 23.42 42.29
N PRO A 61 19.25 22.22 42.52
CA PRO A 61 18.95 20.80 42.16
C PRO A 61 19.23 19.73 43.28
N SER A 62 19.06 18.44 42.90
CA SER A 62 19.75 17.22 43.37
C SER A 62 19.13 16.35 44.49
N ALA A 63 18.62 15.15 44.13
CA ALA A 63 19.10 13.83 44.59
C ALA A 63 18.06 12.68 44.44
N LEU A 64 18.43 11.67 43.63
CA LEU A 64 18.28 10.22 43.83
C LEU A 64 16.96 9.64 44.39
N SER A 65 16.23 8.86 43.58
CA SER A 65 15.97 7.41 43.81
C SER A 65 14.94 6.84 42.82
N SER A 66 15.13 5.55 42.54
CA SER A 66 14.62 4.69 41.47
C SER A 66 13.23 4.09 41.69
N VAL A 67 12.40 4.00 40.65
CA VAL A 67 11.37 2.95 40.48
C VAL A 67 11.21 2.64 38.97
N PRO A 68 11.27 1.36 38.52
CA PRO A 68 10.95 1.00 37.14
C PRO A 68 9.43 0.92 36.96
N ILE A 69 8.90 1.67 35.99
CA ILE A 69 7.50 1.62 35.57
C ILE A 69 7.28 0.31 34.81
N GLN A 70 6.38 -0.52 35.33
CA GLN A 70 5.94 -1.78 34.72
C GLN A 70 5.28 -1.53 33.36
N ALA A 71 5.68 -2.30 32.36
CA ALA A 71 5.00 -2.37 31.09
C ALA A 71 3.59 -2.97 31.28
N ASN A 72 2.58 -2.28 30.77
CA ASN A 72 1.20 -2.76 30.71
C ASN A 72 1.13 -4.08 29.93
N ALA A 73 0.91 -5.19 30.64
CA ALA A 73 0.47 -6.43 30.04
C ALA A 73 -1.02 -6.27 29.68
N LEU A 74 -1.34 -6.32 28.39
CA LEU A 74 -2.73 -6.34 27.92
C LEU A 74 -3.37 -7.67 28.36
N ASP A 75 -4.47 -7.55 29.10
CA ASP A 75 -5.30 -8.68 29.53
C ASP A 75 -6.03 -9.28 28.32
N VAL A 76 -5.82 -10.57 28.08
CA VAL A 76 -6.43 -11.37 27.01
C VAL A 76 -7.96 -11.42 27.10
N SER A 77 -8.55 -10.99 28.23
CA SER A 77 -9.99 -10.94 28.42
C SER A 77 -10.68 -9.64 27.96
N GLU A 78 -9.96 -8.65 27.42
CA GLU A 78 -10.52 -7.40 26.85
C GLU A 78 -10.54 -7.34 25.31
N LEU A 79 -10.17 -8.41 24.60
CA LEU A 79 -10.17 -8.43 23.13
C LEU A 79 -11.57 -8.75 22.56
N PRO A 80 -12.10 -7.95 21.61
CA PRO A 80 -13.39 -8.24 20.97
C PRO A 80 -13.29 -9.54 20.17
N THR A 81 -14.09 -10.53 20.54
CA THR A 81 -14.08 -11.90 19.97
C THR A 81 -14.89 -12.03 18.67
N GLN A 82 -15.34 -10.95 18.04
CA GLN A 82 -16.11 -11.06 16.79
C GLN A 82 -15.71 -10.03 15.71
N PRO A 83 -15.54 -10.48 14.46
CA PRO A 83 -15.37 -9.56 13.33
C PRO A 83 -16.71 -8.87 13.04
N VAL A 84 -16.73 -7.54 13.16
CA VAL A 84 -17.88 -6.73 12.75
C VAL A 84 -17.85 -6.56 11.24
N TYR A 85 -18.59 -7.41 10.51
CA TYR A 85 -18.83 -7.21 9.09
C TYR A 85 -19.88 -6.12 8.88
N SER A 86 -19.51 -5.07 8.12
CA SER A 86 -20.47 -4.09 7.61
C SER A 86 -21.40 -4.78 6.60
N SER A 87 -22.66 -5.00 6.98
CA SER A 87 -23.68 -5.55 6.07
C SER A 87 -23.97 -4.58 4.91
N PRO A 88 -24.12 -5.06 3.66
CA PRO A 88 -24.51 -4.20 2.54
C PRO A 88 -25.91 -3.64 2.78
N ARG A 89 -26.03 -2.31 2.85
CA ARG A 89 -27.33 -1.62 2.87
C ARG A 89 -28.12 -2.03 1.62
N ARG A 90 -29.19 -2.80 1.82
CA ARG A 90 -30.24 -2.97 0.79
C ARG A 90 -30.95 -1.65 0.62
N LEU A 91 -30.67 -0.94 -0.48
CA LEU A 91 -31.52 0.13 -0.96
C LEU A 91 -32.84 -0.49 -1.45
N ASN A 92 -33.84 -0.44 -0.57
CA ASN A 92 -35.22 -0.75 -0.89
C ASN A 92 -35.78 0.40 -1.72
N CYS A 93 -36.03 0.17 -3.01
CA CYS A 93 -36.78 1.10 -3.86
C CYS A 93 -38.26 0.83 -3.61
N ALA A 94 -38.85 1.58 -2.68
CA ALA A 94 -40.29 1.62 -2.46
C ALA A 94 -40.84 2.96 -2.96
N GLU A 95 -41.86 2.84 -3.81
CA GLU A 95 -42.65 3.89 -4.43
C GLU A 95 -43.12 4.94 -3.43
N ILE A 96 -42.86 6.22 -3.71
CA ILE A 96 -43.64 7.34 -3.17
C ILE A 96 -43.87 8.36 -4.29
N SER A 97 -45.06 8.24 -4.89
CA SER A 97 -46.03 9.30 -5.17
C SER A 97 -45.52 10.72 -5.49
N SER A 98 -45.62 11.05 -6.78
CA SER A 98 -46.29 12.27 -7.30
C SER A 98 -46.09 13.58 -6.54
N ILE A 99 -45.19 14.44 -7.05
CA ILE A 99 -45.27 15.89 -6.90
C ILE A 99 -45.10 16.53 -8.29
N SER A 100 -46.17 17.18 -8.75
CA SER A 100 -46.24 17.89 -10.02
C SER A 100 -45.53 19.24 -9.95
N PHE A 101 -44.77 19.60 -10.99
CA PHE A 101 -44.45 20.99 -11.28
C PHE A 101 -45.23 21.44 -12.52
N HIS A 102 -46.18 22.33 -12.27
CA HIS A 102 -46.94 23.06 -13.28
C HIS A 102 -46.02 24.12 -13.92
N VAL A 103 -45.76 23.99 -15.22
CA VAL A 103 -45.22 25.07 -16.05
C VAL A 103 -46.42 25.75 -16.70
N THR A 104 -46.63 27.03 -16.38
CA THR A 104 -47.67 27.87 -17.00
C THR A 104 -46.96 28.98 -17.76
N ASP A 105 -47.11 28.94 -19.07
CA ASP A 105 -46.73 29.96 -20.05
C ASP A 105 -47.64 31.20 -19.88
N PRO A 106 -47.13 32.43 -20.13
CA PRO A 106 -47.92 33.29 -21.01
C PRO A 106 -47.11 34.01 -22.08
N ALA A 107 -47.76 34.08 -23.24
CA ALA A 107 -47.44 34.65 -24.52
C ALA A 107 -47.06 36.16 -24.54
N PRO A 108 -46.51 36.66 -25.67
CA PRO A 108 -45.46 37.69 -25.72
C PRO A 108 -45.92 39.06 -26.26
N CYS A 109 -45.06 40.08 -26.14
CA CYS A 109 -45.01 41.24 -27.05
C CYS A 109 -43.64 41.97 -26.98
N SER A 110 -42.98 42.08 -28.14
CA SER A 110 -42.29 43.26 -28.71
C SER A 110 -41.36 44.11 -27.82
N THR A 111 -40.09 44.34 -28.19
CA THR A 111 -39.58 45.37 -29.13
C THR A 111 -38.05 45.62 -28.96
N SER A 112 -37.29 45.53 -30.06
CA SER A 112 -36.09 46.31 -30.50
C SER A 112 -34.95 46.77 -29.56
N GLY A 113 -33.69 46.61 -30.02
CA GLY A 113 -32.53 47.49 -29.68
C GLY A 113 -31.20 46.77 -29.37
N VAL A 114 -30.49 46.12 -30.31
CA VAL A 114 -29.32 46.56 -31.12
C VAL A 114 -28.06 47.09 -30.37
N THR A 115 -26.90 46.51 -30.75
CA THR A 115 -25.47 46.97 -30.69
C THR A 115 -24.63 46.60 -29.45
N ALA A 116 -23.32 46.28 -29.50
CA ALA A 116 -22.36 45.74 -30.48
C ALA A 116 -20.96 45.67 -29.79
N GLY A 117 -20.09 44.71 -30.19
CA GLY A 117 -18.63 44.68 -29.92
C GLY A 117 -18.17 43.35 -29.29
N LEU A 118 -17.68 42.30 -29.98
CA LEU A 118 -16.71 42.07 -31.09
C LEU A 118 -15.22 42.15 -30.69
N THR A 119 -14.60 40.98 -30.46
CA THR A 119 -13.26 40.52 -30.97
C THR A 119 -13.08 39.03 -30.58
N LYS A 120 -13.30 38.01 -31.42
CA LYS A 120 -12.52 37.39 -32.54
C LYS A 120 -11.40 36.41 -32.12
N LEU A 121 -11.32 35.30 -32.89
CA LEU A 121 -10.37 34.15 -32.93
C LEU A 121 -10.78 32.90 -32.11
N THR A 122 -10.81 31.65 -32.59
CA THR A 122 -10.67 31.01 -33.92
C THR A 122 -11.17 29.54 -33.82
N THR A 123 -12.07 29.15 -34.72
CA THR A 123 -12.19 27.84 -35.43
C THR A 123 -12.10 26.49 -34.69
N ARG A 124 -13.25 25.79 -34.62
CA ARG A 124 -13.54 24.35 -34.97
C ARG A 124 -14.72 23.88 -34.09
N LYS A 125 -15.97 24.10 -34.49
CA LYS A 125 -16.85 23.23 -35.31
C LYS A 125 -17.05 21.82 -34.71
N ASP A 126 -18.12 21.74 -33.92
CA ASP A 126 -19.14 20.70 -33.77
C ASP A 126 -18.95 19.39 -34.56
N ASN A 127 -19.00 18.27 -33.85
CA ASN A 127 -20.00 17.23 -34.11
C ASN A 127 -19.99 16.20 -32.97
N TYR A 128 -21.02 16.28 -32.12
CA TYR A 128 -21.61 15.09 -31.52
C TYR A 128 -22.26 14.27 -32.63
N ASN A 129 -22.37 12.95 -32.43
CA ASN A 129 -22.98 11.90 -33.29
C ASN A 129 -21.95 11.03 -34.04
N ALA A 130 -21.51 9.95 -33.38
CA ALA A 130 -20.96 8.77 -34.05
C ALA A 130 -21.21 7.51 -33.20
N GLU A 131 -22.48 7.21 -32.94
CA GLU A 131 -22.96 5.86 -32.58
C GLU A 131 -23.91 5.40 -33.68
N ARG A 132 -23.35 4.72 -34.70
CA ARG A 132 -24.02 3.71 -35.56
C ARG A 132 -23.17 3.47 -36.81
N GLU A 133 -22.16 2.62 -36.69
CA GLU A 133 -21.54 1.96 -37.85
C GLU A 133 -20.82 0.70 -37.39
N PHE A 134 -21.60 -0.30 -36.98
CA PHE A 134 -21.08 -1.66 -36.77
C PHE A 134 -22.23 -2.65 -36.96
N LEU A 135 -22.57 -2.93 -38.22
CA LEU A 135 -23.27 -4.13 -38.72
C LEU A 135 -23.43 -4.02 -40.24
N GLN A 136 -22.31 -4.02 -40.97
CA GLN A 136 -22.31 -4.22 -42.42
C GLN A 136 -20.99 -4.93 -42.79
N GLY A 137 -20.96 -6.25 -42.70
CA GLY A 137 -19.75 -7.01 -42.99
C GLY A 137 -19.89 -8.50 -42.70
N ALA A 138 -20.69 -9.20 -43.50
CA ALA A 138 -20.50 -10.62 -43.83
C ALA A 138 -21.63 -11.07 -44.78
N THR A 139 -21.55 -10.68 -46.04
CA THR A 139 -22.24 -11.39 -47.13
C THR A 139 -21.15 -12.07 -47.93
N ILE A 140 -21.00 -13.38 -47.71
CA ILE A 140 -20.23 -14.27 -48.58
C ILE A 140 -21.25 -15.13 -49.32
N THR A 141 -21.19 -14.96 -50.63
CA THR A 141 -21.77 -15.71 -51.75
C THR A 141 -21.66 -17.23 -51.55
N GLU A 142 -22.70 -18.00 -51.91
CA GLU A 142 -22.58 -19.14 -52.83
C GLU A 142 -23.95 -19.80 -53.16
N ALA A 143 -24.11 -20.06 -54.46
CA ALA A 143 -24.98 -21.05 -55.13
C ALA A 143 -26.52 -20.84 -55.17
N CYS A 144 -26.96 -20.37 -56.36
CA CYS A 144 -28.29 -20.58 -56.92
C CYS A 144 -28.41 -21.99 -57.53
N ASP A 145 -29.48 -22.70 -57.19
CA ASP A 145 -30.23 -23.67 -58.01
C ASP A 145 -31.52 -23.91 -57.19
N GLY A 146 -32.78 -23.85 -57.62
CA GLY A 146 -33.44 -24.05 -58.90
C GLY A 146 -34.80 -24.70 -58.54
N SER A 147 -35.87 -24.43 -59.31
CA SER A 147 -37.22 -25.03 -59.24
C SER A 147 -38.20 -24.37 -58.24
N ASP A 148 -39.06 -23.46 -58.69
CA ASP A 148 -40.39 -23.66 -59.35
C ASP A 148 -41.51 -23.57 -58.31
N ASP A 149 -42.21 -22.43 -58.27
CA ASP A 149 -43.65 -22.39 -58.03
C ASP A 149 -44.20 -21.04 -58.51
N ILE A 150 -44.53 -21.07 -59.80
CA ILE A 150 -45.33 -20.11 -60.55
C ILE A 150 -46.79 -20.24 -60.07
N PHE A 151 -47.51 -19.13 -59.87
CA PHE A 151 -48.90 -18.98 -59.36
C PHE A 151 -49.11 -18.76 -57.84
N GLY A 152 -48.75 -17.57 -57.33
CA GLY A 152 -49.23 -17.07 -56.02
C GLY A 152 -49.43 -15.55 -55.91
N LEU A 153 -49.16 -14.80 -56.99
CA LEU A 153 -49.16 -13.34 -56.99
C LEU A 153 -50.53 -12.78 -57.40
N SER A 154 -51.54 -12.87 -56.52
CA SER A 154 -52.83 -12.21 -56.74
C SER A 154 -53.63 -12.10 -55.44
N THR A 155 -53.27 -11.14 -54.56
CA THR A 155 -54.18 -10.43 -53.61
C THR A 155 -53.39 -9.56 -52.60
N ASP A 156 -52.12 -9.87 -52.35
CA ASP A 156 -51.32 -9.24 -51.28
C ASP A 156 -50.67 -7.89 -51.64
N SER A 157 -50.87 -7.44 -52.88
CA SER A 157 -50.39 -6.16 -53.38
C SER A 157 -51.40 -5.02 -53.16
N LEU A 158 -52.68 -5.34 -52.93
CA LEU A 158 -53.73 -4.35 -52.68
C LEU A 158 -53.90 -4.02 -51.18
N SER A 159 -53.52 -4.94 -50.29
CA SER A 159 -53.50 -4.75 -48.83
C SER A 159 -52.45 -3.72 -48.38
N ARG A 160 -51.41 -3.45 -49.19
CA ARG A 160 -50.40 -2.41 -48.91
C ARG A 160 -50.81 -0.98 -49.23
N LEU A 161 -51.90 -0.78 -49.98
CA LEU A 161 -52.40 0.56 -50.36
C LEU A 161 -53.57 1.03 -49.50
N ARG A 162 -54.10 0.16 -48.62
CA ARG A 162 -55.19 0.49 -47.72
C ARG A 162 -54.65 1.04 -46.41
N SER A 163 -55.18 2.17 -45.95
CA SER A 163 -54.90 2.70 -44.61
C SER A 163 -55.28 1.64 -43.57
N PRO A 164 -54.40 1.30 -42.62
CA PRO A 164 -54.70 0.31 -41.58
C PRO A 164 -55.96 0.68 -40.81
N SER A 165 -56.83 -0.29 -40.56
CA SER A 165 -57.96 -0.12 -39.66
C SER A 165 -57.47 0.09 -38.22
N VAL A 166 -58.18 0.90 -37.42
CA VAL A 166 -57.89 1.06 -35.98
C VAL A 166 -57.87 -0.31 -35.26
N LEU A 167 -58.71 -1.25 -35.69
CA LEU A 167 -58.74 -2.61 -35.16
C LEU A 167 -57.46 -3.39 -35.53
N GLU A 168 -56.99 -3.29 -36.77
CA GLU A 168 -55.74 -3.92 -37.22
C GLU A 168 -54.51 -3.34 -36.50
N VAL A 169 -54.49 -2.02 -36.27
CA VAL A 169 -53.41 -1.37 -35.51
C VAL A 169 -53.44 -1.82 -34.05
N ARG A 170 -54.62 -1.97 -33.43
CA ARG A 170 -54.77 -2.47 -32.07
C ARG A 170 -54.31 -3.92 -31.95
N GLU A 171 -54.69 -4.79 -32.88
CA GLU A 171 -54.26 -6.20 -32.89
C GLU A 171 -52.75 -6.33 -33.09
N LYS A 172 -52.17 -5.58 -34.04
CA LYS A 172 -50.71 -5.53 -34.22
C LYS A 172 -49.97 -4.97 -33.01
N GLY A 173 -50.55 -3.95 -32.35
CA GLY A 173 -50.01 -3.38 -31.12
C GLY A 173 -50.04 -4.37 -29.96
N TYR A 174 -51.12 -5.13 -29.82
CA TYR A 174 -51.28 -6.17 -28.81
C TYR A 174 -50.26 -7.30 -28.98
N GLU A 175 -50.10 -7.84 -30.19
CA GLU A 175 -49.11 -8.90 -30.44
C GLU A 175 -47.67 -8.38 -30.28
N ARG A 176 -47.35 -7.15 -30.71
CA ARG A 176 -46.03 -6.54 -30.44
C ARG A 176 -45.76 -6.41 -28.95
N LEU A 177 -46.71 -5.90 -28.17
CA LEU A 177 -46.55 -5.75 -26.72
C LEU A 177 -46.37 -7.10 -26.02
N LYS A 178 -47.08 -8.14 -26.48
CA LYS A 178 -46.95 -9.51 -25.98
C LYS A 178 -45.59 -10.12 -26.31
N GLU A 179 -45.06 -9.89 -27.50
CA GLU A 179 -43.69 -10.29 -27.87
C GLU A 179 -42.62 -9.56 -27.05
N GLU A 180 -42.78 -8.25 -26.85
CA GLU A 180 -41.87 -7.44 -26.02
C GLU A 180 -41.90 -7.87 -24.55
N LEU A 181 -43.08 -8.16 -23.99
CA LEU A 181 -43.24 -8.71 -22.65
C LEU A 181 -42.54 -10.07 -22.53
N ALA A 182 -42.73 -10.97 -23.50
CA ALA A 182 -42.05 -12.27 -23.53
C ALA A 182 -40.53 -12.14 -23.66
N LYS A 183 -40.04 -11.13 -24.40
CA LYS A 183 -38.61 -10.82 -24.49
C LYS A 183 -38.06 -10.31 -23.16
N ALA A 184 -38.76 -9.40 -22.49
CA ALA A 184 -38.38 -8.87 -21.19
C ALA A 184 -38.34 -9.98 -20.12
N GLN A 185 -39.32 -10.89 -20.11
CA GLN A 185 -39.34 -12.04 -19.20
C GLN A 185 -38.15 -12.98 -19.43
N ARG A 186 -37.76 -13.23 -20.69
CA ARG A 186 -36.57 -14.05 -21.01
C ARG A 186 -35.27 -13.38 -20.56
N GLU A 187 -35.14 -12.06 -20.78
CA GLU A 187 -33.96 -11.32 -20.32
C GLU A 187 -33.86 -11.28 -18.79
N LEU A 188 -34.99 -11.05 -18.11
CA LEU A 188 -35.05 -11.07 -16.65
C LEU A 188 -34.62 -12.43 -16.09
N LYS A 189 -35.17 -13.53 -16.63
CA LYS A 189 -34.80 -14.89 -16.21
C LYS A 189 -33.31 -15.17 -16.39
N LEU A 190 -32.72 -14.76 -17.51
CA LEU A 190 -31.27 -14.90 -17.73
C LEU A 190 -30.45 -14.10 -16.71
N LYS A 191 -30.91 -12.91 -16.31
CA LYS A 191 -30.24 -12.11 -15.28
C LYS A 191 -30.43 -12.69 -13.88
N ASP A 192 -31.60 -13.25 -13.56
CA ASP A 192 -31.83 -13.95 -12.30
C ASP A 192 -30.90 -15.18 -12.17
N GLU A 193 -30.74 -15.96 -13.24
CA GLU A 193 -29.81 -17.10 -13.29
C GLU A 193 -28.35 -16.66 -13.09
N GLU A 194 -27.95 -15.52 -13.67
CA GLU A 194 -26.62 -14.94 -13.48
C GLU A 194 -26.44 -14.37 -12.06
N CYS A 195 -27.46 -13.74 -11.48
CA CYS A 195 -27.47 -13.27 -10.10
C CYS A 195 -27.33 -14.42 -9.11
N GLU A 196 -28.05 -15.53 -9.33
CA GLU A 196 -27.91 -16.76 -8.53
C GLU A 196 -26.50 -17.35 -8.63
N ARG A 197 -25.93 -17.38 -9.84
CA ARG A 197 -24.54 -17.81 -10.05
C ARG A 197 -23.55 -16.93 -9.30
N LEU A 198 -23.72 -15.61 -9.36
CA LEU A 198 -22.87 -14.65 -8.64
C LEU A 198 -23.04 -14.73 -7.12
N SER A 199 -24.26 -14.98 -6.63
CA SER A 199 -24.52 -15.19 -5.19
C SER A 199 -23.74 -16.41 -4.68
N LYS A 200 -23.76 -17.53 -5.40
CA LYS A 200 -22.99 -18.74 -5.04
C LYS A 200 -21.49 -18.48 -5.01
N VAL A 201 -20.95 -17.74 -5.97
CA VAL A 201 -19.53 -17.36 -5.99
C VAL A 201 -19.19 -16.47 -4.80
N ARG A 202 -20.05 -15.50 -4.45
CA ARG A 202 -19.87 -14.65 -3.28
C ARG A 202 -19.88 -15.46 -1.99
N ASP A 203 -20.80 -16.41 -1.85
CA ASP A 203 -20.91 -17.26 -0.66
C ASP A 203 -19.66 -18.16 -0.51
N GLN A 204 -19.15 -18.74 -1.60
CA GLN A 204 -17.89 -19.51 -1.61
C GLN A 204 -16.69 -18.65 -1.20
N LEU A 205 -16.54 -17.46 -1.78
CA LEU A 205 -15.47 -16.54 -1.40
C LEU A 205 -15.58 -16.08 0.06
N GLY A 206 -16.80 -15.93 0.57
CA GLY A 206 -17.06 -15.63 1.98
C GLY A 206 -16.58 -16.74 2.90
N GLN A 207 -16.84 -18.01 2.53
CA GLN A 207 -16.38 -19.18 3.28
C GLN A 207 -14.85 -19.33 3.23
N GLU A 208 -14.23 -19.17 2.06
CA GLU A 208 -12.76 -19.19 1.94
C GLU A 208 -12.10 -18.09 2.80
N LEU A 209 -12.71 -16.90 2.85
CA LEU A 209 -12.24 -15.81 3.70
C LEU A 209 -12.39 -16.13 5.19
N GLU A 210 -13.49 -16.76 5.59
CA GLU A 210 -13.71 -17.20 6.98
C GLU A 210 -12.67 -18.26 7.40
N GLU A 211 -12.43 -19.27 6.57
CA GLU A 211 -11.43 -20.31 6.81
C GLU A 211 -10.00 -19.73 6.88
N LEU A 212 -9.65 -18.82 5.96
CA LEU A 212 -8.37 -18.12 5.99
C LEU A 212 -8.23 -17.25 7.24
N THR A 213 -9.28 -16.53 7.62
CA THR A 213 -9.29 -15.68 8.81
C THR A 213 -9.06 -16.51 10.07
N ALA A 214 -9.74 -17.66 10.20
CA ALA A 214 -9.52 -18.60 11.31
C ALA A 214 -8.07 -19.10 11.36
N SER A 215 -7.50 -19.50 10.21
CA SER A 215 -6.11 -19.94 10.12
C SER A 215 -5.11 -18.86 10.51
N LEU A 216 -5.33 -17.61 10.09
CA LEU A 216 -4.48 -16.48 10.46
C LEU A 216 -4.54 -16.17 11.96
N PHE A 217 -5.71 -16.26 12.59
CA PHE A 217 -5.83 -16.12 14.04
C PHE A 217 -5.10 -17.24 14.79
N GLU A 218 -5.20 -18.49 14.34
CA GLU A 218 -4.46 -19.61 14.93
C GLU A 218 -2.94 -19.42 14.84
N GLU A 219 -2.46 -18.98 13.67
CA GLU A 219 -1.03 -18.73 13.45
C GLU A 219 -0.53 -17.51 14.25
N ALA A 220 -1.30 -16.42 14.30
CA ALA A 220 -0.98 -15.28 15.15
C ALA A 220 -0.89 -15.68 16.63
N HIS A 221 -1.87 -16.47 17.12
CA HIS A 221 -1.82 -17.02 18.47
C HIS A 221 -0.62 -17.94 18.69
N LYS A 222 -0.22 -18.73 17.70
CA LYS A 222 0.97 -19.58 17.77
C LYS A 222 2.25 -18.75 17.86
N MET A 223 2.41 -17.73 17.03
CA MET A 223 3.56 -16.82 17.06
C MET A 223 3.69 -16.10 18.41
N VAL A 224 2.57 -15.61 18.96
CA VAL A 224 2.54 -14.98 20.29
C VAL A 224 2.95 -15.98 21.39
N ARG A 225 2.46 -17.22 21.35
CA ARG A 225 2.88 -18.27 22.30
C ARG A 225 4.37 -18.57 22.19
N GLU A 226 4.90 -18.71 20.99
CA GLU A 226 6.33 -18.96 20.77
C GLU A 226 7.20 -17.81 21.28
N ALA A 227 6.79 -16.56 21.05
CA ALA A 227 7.46 -15.37 21.56
C ALA A 227 7.46 -15.36 23.10
N ASN A 228 6.31 -15.63 23.74
CA ASN A 228 6.19 -15.69 25.19
C ASN A 228 7.07 -16.79 25.81
N ILE A 229 7.17 -17.96 25.16
CA ILE A 229 8.04 -19.06 25.61
C ILE A 229 9.52 -18.68 25.50
N LYS A 230 9.92 -18.05 24.38
CA LYS A 230 11.29 -17.56 24.18
C LYS A 230 11.65 -16.48 25.20
N GLN A 231 10.74 -15.53 25.44
CA GLN A 231 10.90 -14.49 26.45
C GLN A 231 11.08 -15.10 27.85
N ALA A 232 10.19 -15.99 28.29
CA ALA A 232 10.28 -16.64 29.59
C ALA A 232 11.59 -17.43 29.76
N THR A 233 12.08 -18.07 28.69
CA THR A 233 13.35 -18.79 28.68
C THR A 233 14.55 -17.84 28.82
N ALA A 234 14.55 -16.72 28.08
CA ALA A 234 15.59 -15.71 28.15
C ALA A 234 15.62 -15.01 29.52
N GLU A 235 14.47 -14.67 30.08
CA GLU A 235 14.35 -14.08 31.43
C GLU A 235 14.85 -15.04 32.51
N LYS A 236 14.55 -16.33 32.38
CA LYS A 236 15.10 -17.36 33.29
C LYS A 236 16.63 -17.41 33.23
N GLN A 237 17.21 -17.45 32.02
CA GLN A 237 18.66 -17.46 31.83
C GLN A 237 19.33 -16.19 32.35
N LEU A 238 18.69 -15.03 32.14
CA LEU A 238 19.16 -13.75 32.67
C LEU A 238 19.22 -13.77 34.20
N LYS A 239 18.17 -14.29 34.86
CA LYS A 239 18.13 -14.42 36.33
C LYS A 239 19.22 -15.36 36.85
N GLU A 240 19.47 -16.48 36.18
CA GLU A 240 20.56 -17.40 36.52
C GLU A 240 21.94 -16.74 36.35
N ALA A 241 22.14 -15.96 35.29
CA ALA A 241 23.38 -15.22 35.06
C ALA A 241 23.59 -14.10 36.08
N GLN A 242 22.55 -13.37 36.45
CA GLN A 242 22.59 -12.36 37.51
C GLN A 242 23.02 -12.98 38.85
N GLY A 243 22.43 -14.13 39.23
CA GLY A 243 22.85 -14.85 40.44
C GLY A 243 24.32 -15.26 40.43
N LYS A 244 24.88 -15.65 39.26
CA LYS A 244 26.32 -15.94 39.12
C LYS A 244 27.17 -14.67 39.26
N ILE A 245 26.72 -13.54 38.71
CA ILE A 245 27.41 -12.25 38.85
C ILE A 245 27.47 -11.84 40.32
N ASP A 246 26.37 -11.98 41.07
CA ASP A 246 26.32 -11.61 42.49
C ASP A 246 27.31 -12.44 43.33
N VAL A 247 27.37 -13.77 43.09
CA VAL A 247 28.33 -14.67 43.74
C VAL A 247 29.78 -14.26 43.41
N LEU A 248 30.08 -13.99 42.14
CA LEU A 248 31.41 -13.56 41.72
C LEU A 248 31.78 -12.18 42.27
N GLN A 249 30.84 -11.24 42.35
CA GLN A 249 31.07 -9.94 42.96
C GLN A 249 31.40 -10.07 44.45
N ALA A 250 30.69 -10.95 45.17
CA ALA A 250 30.98 -11.24 46.58
C ALA A 250 32.37 -11.87 46.76
N GLU A 251 32.76 -12.82 45.90
CA GLU A 251 34.09 -13.44 45.91
C GLU A 251 35.21 -12.41 45.64
N VAL A 252 35.02 -11.56 44.62
CA VAL A 252 35.97 -10.47 44.30
C VAL A 252 36.08 -9.47 45.46
N ALA A 253 34.97 -9.13 46.12
CA ALA A 253 34.98 -8.24 47.28
C ALA A 253 35.74 -8.87 48.47
N ALA A 254 35.55 -10.16 48.73
CA ALA A 254 36.27 -10.90 49.75
C ALA A 254 37.78 -10.96 49.44
N LEU A 255 38.16 -11.27 48.19
CA LEU A 255 39.55 -11.30 47.74
C LEU A 255 40.21 -9.92 47.85
N LYS A 256 39.52 -8.84 47.46
CA LYS A 256 40.02 -7.47 47.62
C LYS A 256 40.28 -7.12 49.08
N THR A 257 39.36 -7.50 49.98
CA THR A 257 39.50 -7.26 51.42
C THR A 257 40.71 -8.00 51.98
N LEU A 258 40.90 -9.26 51.57
CA LEU A 258 42.03 -10.08 52.00
C LEU A 258 43.38 -9.50 51.53
N VAL A 259 43.46 -9.01 50.29
CA VAL A 259 44.67 -8.35 49.76
C VAL A 259 44.98 -7.06 50.53
N LEU A 260 43.96 -6.24 50.83
CA LEU A 260 44.11 -5.01 51.61
C LEU A 260 44.56 -5.28 53.05
N SER A 261 44.04 -6.33 53.71
CA SER A 261 44.44 -6.70 55.07
C SER A 261 45.82 -7.36 55.16
N SER A 262 46.33 -7.91 54.05
CA SER A 262 47.64 -8.60 53.98
C SER A 262 48.83 -7.65 53.78
N SER A 263 48.59 -6.34 53.68
CA SER A 263 49.64 -5.33 53.51
C SER A 263 49.82 -4.50 54.78
N PRO A 264 50.75 -4.84 55.69
CA PRO A 264 51.10 -3.99 56.82
C PRO A 264 52.19 -3.02 56.38
N THR A 265 51.89 -1.75 56.12
CA THR A 265 52.86 -0.64 56.20
C THR A 265 52.21 0.76 56.08
N SER A 266 52.04 1.38 57.26
CA SER A 266 52.23 2.78 57.65
C SER A 266 51.49 3.96 56.98
N PRO A 267 50.95 4.92 57.77
CA PRO A 267 50.30 6.14 57.31
C PRO A 267 51.30 7.30 57.17
N THR A 268 51.29 8.07 56.08
CA THR A 268 51.96 9.40 56.04
C THR A 268 51.27 10.31 55.03
N GLN A 269 51.13 11.59 55.42
CA GLN A 269 50.33 12.69 54.88
C GLN A 269 50.63 13.11 53.42
N GLU A 270 49.60 13.67 52.78
CA GLU A 270 49.56 14.68 51.70
C GLU A 270 50.59 15.85 51.84
N PRO A 271 50.81 16.77 50.85
CA PRO A 271 50.46 16.79 49.41
C PRO A 271 51.57 17.39 48.47
N LEU A 272 51.23 17.52 47.16
CA LEU A 272 51.72 18.46 46.11
C LEU A 272 52.79 18.00 45.07
N PRO A 273 52.74 18.58 43.84
CA PRO A 273 52.86 17.84 42.58
C PRO A 273 54.09 18.22 41.74
N GLY A 274 54.48 17.33 40.82
CA GLY A 274 55.27 17.71 39.65
C GLY A 274 56.25 16.65 39.14
N GLY A 275 56.25 16.44 37.82
CA GLY A 275 57.50 16.13 37.11
C GLY A 275 57.69 14.72 36.55
N LYS A 276 57.00 14.44 35.43
CA LYS A 276 57.59 13.98 34.15
C LYS A 276 58.53 12.75 34.11
N THR A 277 58.05 11.73 33.37
CA THR A 277 58.67 10.97 32.25
C THR A 277 58.85 9.45 32.42
N PRO A 278 58.72 8.67 31.31
CA PRO A 278 58.33 7.27 31.32
C PRO A 278 59.51 6.31 31.07
N PHE A 279 59.53 5.17 31.76
CA PHE A 279 60.45 4.07 31.45
C PHE A 279 59.71 2.81 30.99
N LYS A 280 60.16 2.30 29.85
CA LYS A 280 59.72 1.09 29.17
C LYS A 280 60.33 -0.18 29.77
N LYS A 281 59.68 -1.31 29.44
CA LYS A 281 60.12 -2.72 29.38
C LYS A 281 59.95 -3.58 30.64
N GLY A 282 59.06 -4.57 30.51
CA GLY A 282 59.09 -5.82 31.26
C GLY A 282 58.43 -6.94 30.45
N HIS A 283 59.24 -7.92 30.04
CA HIS A 283 58.82 -9.20 29.42
C HIS A 283 57.84 -9.97 30.31
N THR A 284 56.99 -10.83 29.72
CA THR A 284 56.90 -12.28 30.04
C THR A 284 56.07 -13.01 28.96
N ARG A 285 56.58 -14.17 28.53
CA ARG A 285 55.99 -15.12 27.56
C ARG A 285 55.18 -16.19 28.29
N ASN A 286 54.17 -16.74 27.61
CA ASN A 286 53.75 -18.14 27.77
C ASN A 286 53.21 -18.67 26.43
N LYS A 287 53.81 -19.78 25.99
CA LYS A 287 53.40 -20.63 24.87
C LYS A 287 52.42 -21.70 25.39
N SER A 288 51.38 -21.98 24.62
CA SER A 288 50.69 -23.28 24.67
C SER A 288 50.82 -23.94 23.30
N THR A 289 51.45 -25.11 23.33
CA THR A 289 51.61 -26.07 22.23
C THR A 289 50.65 -27.20 22.54
N SER A 290 49.77 -27.58 21.60
CA SER A 290 49.13 -28.90 21.63
C SER A 290 49.03 -29.43 20.21
N SER A 291 49.47 -30.68 20.09
CA SER A 291 49.84 -31.43 18.91
C SER A 291 48.69 -32.20 18.27
N ALA A 292 48.70 -32.20 16.94
CA ALA A 292 48.58 -33.35 16.03
C ALA A 292 47.43 -34.36 16.19
N MET A 293 46.56 -34.44 15.17
CA MET A 293 46.22 -35.69 14.50
C MET A 293 46.01 -35.44 13.00
N SER A 294 46.67 -36.27 12.20
CA SER A 294 46.70 -36.28 10.74
C SER A 294 45.34 -36.64 10.13
N GLY A 295 44.96 -35.93 9.07
CA GLY A 295 43.80 -36.24 8.24
C GLY A 295 43.83 -35.39 6.98
N SER A 296 44.27 -36.00 5.88
CA SER A 296 44.39 -35.45 4.54
C SER A 296 43.07 -34.83 4.04
N HIS A 297 43.05 -33.54 3.76
CA HIS A 297 42.39 -32.93 2.60
C HIS A 297 42.87 -31.46 2.53
N GLN A 298 43.69 -31.15 1.54
CA GLN A 298 44.03 -29.78 1.18
C GLN A 298 42.81 -29.16 0.50
N ASP A 299 41.93 -28.54 1.28
CA ASP A 299 40.99 -27.57 0.75
C ASP A 299 41.56 -26.17 0.96
N LEU A 300 41.78 -25.47 -0.15
CA LEU A 300 41.97 -24.02 -0.18
C LEU A 300 40.68 -23.36 0.34
N SER A 301 40.55 -23.27 1.67
CA SER A 301 39.55 -22.40 2.29
C SER A 301 40.04 -20.96 2.15
N VAL A 302 39.62 -20.34 1.05
CA VAL A 302 39.69 -18.87 0.90
C VAL A 302 38.90 -18.29 2.06
N ILE A 303 39.60 -17.72 3.05
CA ILE A 303 39.00 -16.92 4.11
C ILE A 303 38.30 -15.75 3.40
N GLN A 304 36.97 -15.83 3.27
CA GLN A 304 36.20 -14.69 2.79
C GLN A 304 36.34 -13.56 3.82
N PRO A 305 36.67 -12.33 3.40
CA PRO A 305 36.72 -11.21 4.33
C PRO A 305 35.33 -11.01 4.94
N ILE A 306 35.26 -10.93 6.27
CA ILE A 306 34.01 -10.59 6.98
C ILE A 306 33.69 -9.14 6.63
N VAL A 307 32.74 -8.94 5.72
CA VAL A 307 32.19 -7.61 5.40
C VAL A 307 31.11 -7.31 6.43
N LYS A 308 31.30 -6.22 7.17
CA LYS A 308 30.30 -5.72 8.12
C LYS A 308 29.49 -4.62 7.45
N ASP A 309 28.17 -4.78 7.41
CA ASP A 309 27.27 -3.70 7.01
C ASP A 309 27.31 -2.59 8.06
N CYS A 310 27.75 -1.42 7.63
CA CYS A 310 27.85 -0.22 8.45
C CYS A 310 26.96 0.87 7.85
N LYS A 311 26.40 1.72 8.71
CA LYS A 311 25.63 2.90 8.30
C LYS A 311 26.19 4.13 9.01
N GLU A 312 26.46 5.17 8.24
CA GLU A 312 26.94 6.47 8.73
C GLU A 312 26.17 7.56 7.97
N ALA A 313 25.68 8.56 8.69
CA ALA A 313 24.89 9.63 8.10
C ALA A 313 25.81 10.60 7.37
N ASP A 314 25.54 10.84 6.08
CA ASP A 314 26.16 11.95 5.36
C ASP A 314 25.71 13.28 6.01
N LEU A 315 26.67 14.05 6.52
CA LEU A 315 26.38 15.27 7.26
C LEU A 315 25.70 16.35 6.40
N SER A 316 25.95 16.37 5.08
CA SER A 316 25.30 17.32 4.17
C SER A 316 23.82 17.00 4.04
N LEU A 317 23.48 15.74 3.75
CA LEU A 317 22.09 15.28 3.64
C LEU A 317 21.35 15.34 4.98
N TYR A 318 22.04 15.05 6.08
CA TYR A 318 21.46 15.10 7.42
C TYR A 318 21.07 16.53 7.81
N ASN A 319 21.96 17.51 7.60
CA ASN A 319 21.64 18.92 7.84
C ASN A 319 20.55 19.42 6.87
N GLU A 320 20.66 19.00 5.59
CA GLU A 320 19.58 18.92 4.59
C GLU A 320 18.20 18.70 5.19
N PHE A 321 18.01 17.45 5.58
CA PHE A 321 16.77 16.92 6.11
C PHE A 321 16.35 17.62 7.40
N ARG A 322 17.28 17.90 8.31
CA ARG A 322 16.98 18.55 9.59
C ARG A 322 16.39 19.94 9.40
N LEU A 323 16.97 20.75 8.51
CA LEU A 323 16.43 22.07 8.16
C LEU A 323 15.03 21.96 7.53
N TRP A 324 14.83 21.01 6.60
CA TRP A 324 13.50 20.76 6.03
C TRP A 324 12.49 20.26 7.07
N LYS A 325 12.92 19.47 8.04
CA LYS A 325 12.06 18.91 9.10
C LYS A 325 11.58 19.97 10.09
N ASP A 326 12.34 21.04 10.28
CA ASP A 326 11.97 22.18 11.12
C ASP A 326 10.87 23.04 10.47
N GLU A 327 10.89 23.16 9.13
CA GLU A 327 9.84 23.82 8.33
C GLU A 327 9.34 22.93 7.16
N PRO A 328 8.55 21.87 7.45
CA PRO A 328 8.18 20.88 6.44
C PRO A 328 7.32 21.46 5.31
N THR A 329 7.74 21.21 4.07
CA THR A 329 7.01 21.59 2.86
C THR A 329 6.98 20.47 1.83
N MET A 330 5.89 20.41 1.06
CA MET A 330 5.75 19.53 -0.11
C MET A 330 6.18 20.23 -1.41
N ASP A 331 6.67 21.47 -1.32
CA ASP A 331 7.15 22.21 -2.49
C ASP A 331 8.32 21.48 -3.15
N ARG A 332 8.16 21.18 -4.44
CA ARG A 332 9.15 20.54 -5.29
C ARG A 332 10.48 21.30 -5.30
N THR A 333 10.44 22.63 -5.17
CA THR A 333 11.63 23.46 -5.33
C THR A 333 12.50 23.56 -4.07
N CYS A 334 12.06 23.02 -2.93
CA CYS A 334 12.87 23.05 -1.72
C CYS A 334 14.14 22.16 -1.88
N PRO A 335 15.31 22.56 -1.34
CA PRO A 335 16.59 21.86 -1.59
C PRO A 335 16.56 20.35 -1.28
N PHE A 336 15.85 19.98 -0.21
CA PHE A 336 15.67 18.59 0.21
C PHE A 336 14.93 17.77 -0.85
N LEU A 337 13.76 18.23 -1.30
CA LEU A 337 12.96 17.49 -2.28
C LEU A 337 13.55 17.60 -3.68
N ASP A 338 14.03 18.77 -4.12
CA ASP A 338 14.61 18.94 -5.46
C ASP A 338 15.72 17.92 -5.72
N LYS A 339 16.63 17.73 -4.75
CA LYS A 339 17.68 16.71 -4.85
C LYS A 339 17.12 15.30 -5.02
N ILE A 340 16.14 14.91 -4.21
CA ILE A 340 15.50 13.58 -4.27
C ILE A 340 14.73 13.42 -5.59
N TYR A 341 14.13 14.50 -6.11
CA TYR A 341 13.46 14.48 -7.40
C TYR A 341 14.44 14.17 -8.53
N GLN A 342 15.57 14.88 -8.57
CA GLN A 342 16.60 14.68 -9.60
C GLN A 342 17.29 13.33 -9.50
N GLU A 343 17.70 12.94 -8.29
CA GLU A 343 18.48 11.74 -8.08
C GLU A 343 17.62 10.48 -8.12
N ASP A 344 16.41 10.49 -7.53
CA ASP A 344 15.63 9.29 -7.26
C ASP A 344 14.30 9.24 -8.02
N ILE A 345 13.41 10.20 -7.82
CA ILE A 345 12.01 10.12 -8.29
C ILE A 345 11.93 10.13 -9.82
N PHE A 346 12.61 11.07 -10.48
CA PHE A 346 12.58 11.16 -11.95
C PHE A 346 13.16 9.91 -12.61
N PRO A 347 14.36 9.41 -12.23
CA PRO A 347 14.85 8.13 -12.73
C PRO A 347 13.92 6.97 -12.39
N CYS A 348 13.27 6.93 -11.22
CA CYS A 348 12.33 5.88 -10.85
C CYS A 348 11.04 5.86 -11.66
N LEU A 349 10.53 7.01 -12.12
CA LEU A 349 9.29 7.09 -12.89
C LEU A 349 9.51 7.29 -14.40
N THR A 350 10.74 7.11 -14.88
CA THR A 350 11.05 7.09 -16.32
C THR A 350 10.68 5.74 -16.94
N PHE A 351 9.67 5.73 -17.82
CA PHE A 351 9.22 4.54 -18.56
C PHE A 351 9.17 4.79 -20.07
N SER A 352 9.12 3.70 -20.86
CA SER A 352 9.11 3.77 -22.33
C SER A 352 7.95 4.57 -22.90
N LYS A 353 6.75 4.48 -22.29
CA LYS A 353 5.59 5.31 -22.64
C LYS A 353 5.57 6.59 -21.79
N SER A 354 6.20 7.64 -22.28
CA SER A 354 6.44 8.89 -21.53
C SER A 354 5.18 9.66 -21.13
N GLU A 355 4.12 9.64 -21.95
CA GLU A 355 2.85 10.31 -21.64
C GLU A 355 2.18 9.69 -20.40
N LEU A 356 2.03 8.35 -20.40
CA LEU A 356 1.52 7.62 -19.24
C LEU A 356 2.44 7.75 -18.02
N ALA A 357 3.76 7.78 -18.23
CA ALA A 357 4.73 8.00 -17.16
C ALA A 357 4.58 9.37 -16.48
N SER A 358 4.32 10.42 -17.27
CA SER A 358 4.09 11.78 -16.76
C SER A 358 2.80 11.86 -15.96
N ALA A 359 1.72 11.22 -16.45
CA ALA A 359 0.45 11.12 -15.72
C ALA A 359 0.60 10.31 -14.42
N VAL A 360 1.45 9.28 -14.39
CA VAL A 360 1.79 8.54 -13.16
C VAL A 360 2.50 9.45 -12.17
N LEU A 361 3.50 10.23 -12.59
CA LEU A 361 4.20 11.17 -11.69
C LEU A 361 3.23 12.16 -11.05
N GLU A 362 2.39 12.81 -11.85
CA GLU A 362 1.37 13.75 -11.37
C GLU A 362 0.40 13.08 -10.39
N ALA A 363 -0.07 11.86 -10.69
CA ALA A 363 -0.97 11.11 -9.82
C ALA A 363 -0.30 10.69 -8.50
N VAL A 364 1.00 10.40 -8.50
CA VAL A 364 1.76 10.10 -7.28
C VAL A 364 1.92 11.34 -6.40
N GLU A 365 2.26 12.49 -6.99
CA GLU A 365 2.42 13.77 -6.29
C GLU A 365 1.09 14.24 -5.67
N ASN A 366 -0.01 14.10 -6.41
CA ASN A 366 -1.35 14.47 -5.97
C ASN A 366 -2.03 13.42 -5.07
N ASN A 367 -1.37 12.28 -4.80
CA ASN A 367 -1.92 11.18 -4.00
C ASN A 367 -3.24 10.60 -4.57
N THR A 368 -3.36 10.56 -5.90
CA THR A 368 -4.53 10.07 -6.63
C THR A 368 -4.27 8.79 -7.42
N LEU A 369 -3.06 8.23 -7.32
CA LEU A 369 -2.72 6.92 -7.89
C LEU A 369 -3.14 5.79 -6.93
N SER A 370 -3.83 4.78 -7.44
CA SER A 370 -4.06 3.53 -6.72
C SER A 370 -3.49 2.33 -7.48
N ILE A 371 -3.07 1.31 -6.73
CA ILE A 371 -2.54 0.05 -7.26
C ILE A 371 -3.38 -1.09 -6.70
N GLU A 372 -3.98 -1.88 -7.58
CA GLU A 372 -4.82 -3.02 -7.19
C GLU A 372 -4.20 -4.33 -7.71
N PRO A 373 -4.19 -5.41 -6.90
CA PRO A 373 -3.91 -6.73 -7.41
C PRO A 373 -5.03 -7.18 -8.36
N VAL A 374 -4.67 -7.91 -9.40
CA VAL A 374 -5.62 -8.49 -10.35
C VAL A 374 -5.67 -9.99 -10.13
N GLY A 375 -6.80 -10.48 -9.63
CA GLY A 375 -7.05 -11.92 -9.52
C GLY A 375 -7.08 -12.59 -10.90
N LEU A 376 -6.95 -13.92 -10.90
CA LEU A 376 -7.10 -14.77 -12.09
C LEU A 376 -8.56 -14.80 -12.56
N GLN A 377 -9.06 -13.67 -13.07
CA GLN A 377 -10.35 -13.65 -13.74
C GLN A 377 -10.16 -13.97 -15.23
N PRO A 378 -10.90 -14.93 -15.80
CA PRO A 378 -10.97 -15.12 -17.23
C PRO A 378 -11.46 -13.81 -17.87
N ILE A 379 -10.59 -13.12 -18.60
CA ILE A 379 -10.88 -11.82 -19.21
C ILE A 379 -12.09 -11.98 -20.14
N ARG A 380 -13.25 -11.48 -19.73
CA ARG A 380 -14.44 -11.35 -20.58
C ARG A 380 -14.49 -9.91 -21.10
N PHE A 381 -14.35 -9.77 -22.42
CA PHE A 381 -14.57 -8.56 -23.22
C PHE A 381 -13.58 -7.40 -23.01
N VAL A 382 -12.67 -7.29 -23.96
CA VAL A 382 -11.74 -6.17 -24.09
C VAL A 382 -12.43 -5.07 -24.90
N LYS A 383 -12.78 -3.94 -24.26
CA LYS A 383 -13.18 -2.71 -25.00
C LYS A 383 -12.01 -2.24 -25.86
N ALA A 384 -12.30 -1.69 -27.04
CA ALA A 384 -11.32 -1.30 -28.05
C ALA A 384 -10.24 -0.28 -27.58
N SER A 385 -10.37 0.36 -26.42
CA SER A 385 -9.32 1.21 -25.83
C SER A 385 -8.14 0.44 -25.20
N ALA A 386 -8.15 -0.89 -25.25
CA ALA A 386 -7.23 -1.72 -24.49
C ALA A 386 -5.78 -1.81 -24.98
N VAL A 387 -5.44 -1.22 -26.13
CA VAL A 387 -4.05 -1.26 -26.62
C VAL A 387 -3.13 -0.46 -25.69
N GLU A 388 -3.60 0.65 -25.15
CA GLU A 388 -2.82 1.52 -24.27
C GLU A 388 -2.81 1.03 -22.82
N CYS A 389 -3.95 0.52 -22.35
CA CYS A 389 -4.16 -0.03 -21.01
C CYS A 389 -3.30 -1.28 -20.69
N GLY A 390 -2.70 -1.89 -21.70
CA GLY A 390 -1.99 -3.16 -21.54
C GLY A 390 -2.94 -4.31 -21.21
N GLY A 391 -2.40 -5.38 -20.64
CA GLY A 391 -3.20 -6.52 -20.22
C GLY A 391 -2.40 -7.46 -19.33
N PRO A 392 -2.99 -8.58 -18.89
CA PRO A 392 -2.31 -9.53 -18.00
C PRO A 392 -0.97 -10.09 -18.52
N LYS A 393 -0.71 -9.96 -19.83
CA LYS A 393 0.55 -10.39 -20.47
C LYS A 393 1.41 -9.24 -21.00
N LYS A 394 1.01 -7.97 -20.85
CA LYS A 394 1.72 -6.82 -21.41
C LYS A 394 1.63 -5.60 -20.49
N CYS A 395 2.78 -5.10 -20.09
CA CYS A 395 2.87 -3.91 -19.24
C CYS A 395 2.53 -2.63 -20.03
N ALA A 396 1.61 -1.82 -19.51
CA ALA A 396 1.19 -0.56 -20.08
C ALA A 396 2.30 0.48 -20.11
N LEU A 397 3.17 0.55 -19.08
CA LEU A 397 4.23 1.56 -18.95
C LEU A 397 5.46 1.29 -19.81
N THR A 398 5.93 0.03 -19.84
CA THR A 398 7.15 -0.35 -20.57
C THR A 398 6.88 -0.96 -21.94
N GLY A 399 5.65 -1.41 -22.19
CA GLY A 399 5.27 -2.14 -23.41
C GLY A 399 5.77 -3.58 -23.48
N GLN A 400 6.52 -4.06 -22.47
CA GLN A 400 7.09 -5.41 -22.48
C GLN A 400 6.05 -6.50 -22.17
N SER A 401 6.23 -7.65 -22.82
CA SER A 401 5.42 -8.85 -22.58
C SER A 401 5.87 -9.54 -21.29
N LYS A 402 5.16 -9.30 -20.20
CA LYS A 402 5.40 -9.85 -18.85
C LYS A 402 4.07 -10.13 -18.17
N SER A 403 4.06 -11.09 -17.23
CA SER A 403 2.88 -11.34 -16.40
C SER A 403 2.61 -10.11 -15.52
N CYS A 404 1.43 -9.52 -15.66
CA CYS A 404 1.02 -8.32 -14.92
C CYS A 404 -0.05 -8.72 -13.90
N LYS A 405 0.38 -8.97 -12.65
CA LYS A 405 -0.49 -9.31 -11.52
C LYS A 405 -1.17 -8.08 -10.89
N HIS A 406 -0.85 -6.87 -11.35
CA HIS A 406 -1.34 -5.61 -10.78
C HIS A 406 -1.80 -4.65 -11.87
N ARG A 407 -2.75 -3.79 -11.51
CA ARG A 407 -3.25 -2.69 -12.34
C ARG A 407 -3.21 -1.39 -11.55
N ILE A 408 -2.95 -0.28 -12.24
CA ILE A 408 -3.00 1.06 -11.66
C ILE A 408 -4.20 1.83 -12.19
N LYS A 409 -4.74 2.71 -11.36
CA LYS A 409 -5.76 3.70 -11.72
C LYS A 409 -5.21 5.08 -11.39
N LEU A 410 -5.39 6.04 -12.30
CA LEU A 410 -4.92 7.42 -12.15
C LEU A 410 -6.12 8.33 -11.86
N GLY A 411 -6.20 8.87 -10.65
CA GLY A 411 -7.32 9.68 -10.17
C GLY A 411 -8.68 9.02 -10.37
N ASP A 412 -9.64 9.82 -10.83
CA ASP A 412 -11.01 9.36 -11.06
C ASP A 412 -11.21 8.71 -12.43
N SER A 413 -10.13 8.49 -13.20
CA SER A 413 -10.25 7.82 -14.50
C SER A 413 -10.83 6.42 -14.35
N SER A 414 -11.74 6.03 -15.24
CA SER A 414 -12.32 4.68 -15.23
C SER A 414 -11.37 3.61 -15.79
N ASN A 415 -10.18 4.01 -16.24
CA ASN A 415 -9.25 3.15 -16.96
C ASN A 415 -8.24 2.52 -15.99
N TYR A 416 -8.03 1.24 -16.18
CA TYR A 416 -7.00 0.49 -15.48
C TYR A 416 -5.85 0.17 -16.42
N TYR A 417 -4.62 0.39 -15.95
CA TYR A 417 -3.39 0.12 -16.71
C TYR A 417 -2.65 -1.05 -16.06
N TYR A 418 -2.48 -2.15 -16.78
CA TYR A 418 -1.75 -3.31 -16.28
C TYR A 418 -0.25 -3.02 -16.19
N ILE A 419 0.38 -3.36 -15.07
CA ILE A 419 1.80 -3.07 -14.84
C ILE A 419 2.57 -4.34 -14.46
N SER A 420 3.83 -4.42 -14.90
CA SER A 420 4.71 -5.51 -14.50
C SER A 420 5.12 -5.38 -13.03
N PRO A 421 5.54 -6.47 -12.37
CA PRO A 421 6.07 -6.44 -11.01
C PRO A 421 7.20 -5.41 -10.83
N PHE A 422 8.08 -5.30 -11.82
CA PHE A 422 9.14 -4.29 -11.85
C PHE A 422 8.61 -2.84 -11.82
N CYS A 423 7.58 -2.54 -12.64
CA CYS A 423 6.99 -1.19 -12.64
C CYS A 423 6.24 -0.92 -11.35
N ARG A 424 5.56 -1.93 -10.78
CA ARG A 424 4.91 -1.84 -9.47
C ARG A 424 5.94 -1.42 -8.43
N TYR A 425 7.04 -2.15 -8.32
CA TYR A 425 8.08 -1.88 -7.33
C TYR A 425 8.61 -0.44 -7.44
N ARG A 426 8.93 0.02 -8.66
CA ARG A 426 9.36 1.42 -8.90
C ARG A 426 8.33 2.45 -8.43
N ILE A 427 7.06 2.26 -8.78
CA ILE A 427 5.98 3.19 -8.39
C ILE A 427 5.77 3.14 -6.87
N THR A 428 5.68 1.96 -6.27
CA THR A 428 5.47 1.81 -4.83
C THR A 428 6.61 2.39 -4.01
N SER A 429 7.87 2.25 -4.45
CA SER A 429 9.01 2.89 -3.76
C SER A 429 8.86 4.41 -3.70
N VAL A 430 8.39 5.03 -4.79
CA VAL A 430 8.13 6.48 -4.85
C VAL A 430 6.89 6.85 -4.02
N CYS A 431 5.79 6.10 -4.12
CA CYS A 431 4.60 6.32 -3.32
C CYS A 431 4.88 6.24 -1.81
N ASN A 432 5.67 5.26 -1.37
CA ASN A 432 6.06 5.09 0.02
C ASN A 432 6.87 6.30 0.51
N PHE A 433 7.81 6.79 -0.30
CA PHE A 433 8.55 8.01 -0.01
C PHE A 433 7.61 9.20 0.20
N PHE A 434 6.75 9.50 -0.77
CA PHE A 434 5.81 10.63 -0.65
C PHE A 434 4.87 10.50 0.53
N THR A 435 4.37 9.29 0.80
CA THR A 435 3.47 9.03 1.93
C THR A 435 4.16 9.37 3.24
N TYR A 436 5.40 8.90 3.43
CA TYR A 436 6.16 9.20 4.64
C TYR A 436 6.47 10.70 4.78
N ILE A 437 6.92 11.36 3.71
CA ILE A 437 7.17 12.81 3.71
C ILE A 437 5.91 13.60 4.07
N ARG A 438 4.73 13.21 3.55
CA ARG A 438 3.45 13.84 3.93
C ARG A 438 3.12 13.62 5.41
N TYR A 439 3.38 12.43 5.97
CA TYR A 439 3.16 12.19 7.40
C TYR A 439 4.05 13.06 8.29
N ILE A 440 5.31 13.29 7.88
CA ILE A 440 6.20 14.23 8.56
C ILE A 440 5.63 15.65 8.49
N GLN A 441 5.24 16.09 7.28
CA GLN A 441 4.72 17.43 7.05
C GLN A 441 3.44 17.72 7.82
N GLN A 442 2.56 16.72 7.98
CA GLN A 442 1.32 16.82 8.75
C GLN A 442 1.53 16.67 10.26
N GLY A 443 2.75 16.37 10.73
CA GLY A 443 3.05 16.16 12.16
C GLY A 443 2.47 14.87 12.74
N LEU A 444 2.20 13.86 11.91
CA LEU A 444 1.68 12.56 12.33
C LEU A 444 2.76 11.66 12.95
N VAL A 445 4.04 11.90 12.61
CA VAL A 445 5.19 11.15 13.14
C VAL A 445 5.66 11.77 14.45
N LYS A 446 5.05 11.38 15.57
CA LYS A 446 5.34 11.97 16.91
C LYS A 446 6.28 11.16 17.79
N GLN A 447 6.41 9.86 17.54
CA GLN A 447 7.15 8.93 18.40
C GLN A 447 8.60 8.68 17.94
N GLN A 448 8.93 9.03 16.70
CA GLN A 448 10.28 8.85 16.16
C GLN A 448 11.14 10.08 16.46
N ASP A 449 12.39 9.85 16.88
CA ASP A 449 13.38 10.92 16.96
C ASP A 449 13.88 11.34 15.56
N VAL A 450 14.55 12.49 15.47
CA VAL A 450 15.00 13.04 14.18
C VAL A 450 15.96 12.11 13.44
N ASP A 451 16.77 11.33 14.16
CA ASP A 451 17.70 10.38 13.57
C ASP A 451 16.96 9.18 12.97
N GLN A 452 15.94 8.67 13.66
CA GLN A 452 15.05 7.63 13.14
C GLN A 452 14.34 8.10 11.87
N MET A 453 13.80 9.33 11.87
CA MET A 453 13.13 9.88 10.70
C MET A 453 14.09 10.03 9.52
N PHE A 454 15.32 10.50 9.77
CA PHE A 454 16.36 10.61 8.75
C PHE A 454 16.71 9.24 8.16
N TRP A 455 16.92 8.23 9.00
CA TRP A 455 17.26 6.89 8.54
C TRP A 455 16.12 6.22 7.77
N GLU A 456 14.87 6.51 8.11
CA GLU A 456 13.70 6.08 7.34
C GLU A 456 13.69 6.73 5.94
N VAL A 457 13.96 8.04 5.85
CA VAL A 457 14.15 8.72 4.56
C VAL A 457 15.28 8.07 3.76
N MET A 458 16.44 7.78 4.38
CA MET A 458 17.56 7.11 3.71
C MET A 458 17.18 5.71 3.21
N GLN A 459 16.38 4.97 3.97
CA GLN A 459 15.89 3.65 3.58
C GLN A 459 14.93 3.73 2.39
N LEU A 460 13.99 4.70 2.39
CA LEU A 460 13.09 4.95 1.26
C LEU A 460 13.85 5.37 0.00
N ARG A 461 14.87 6.23 0.13
CA ARG A 461 15.78 6.61 -0.96
C ARG A 461 16.60 5.43 -1.47
N LYS A 462 17.03 4.52 -0.58
CA LYS A 462 17.71 3.28 -0.96
C LYS A 462 16.82 2.37 -1.82
N GLU A 463 15.56 2.17 -1.44
CA GLU A 463 14.62 1.36 -2.23
C GLU A 463 14.37 1.99 -3.62
N MET A 464 14.15 3.31 -3.69
CA MET A 464 14.11 4.02 -4.99
C MET A 464 15.43 3.87 -5.75
N SER A 465 16.56 3.90 -5.05
CA SER A 465 17.87 3.77 -5.69
C SER A 465 18.15 2.42 -6.30
N LEU A 466 17.69 1.35 -5.65
CA LEU A 466 17.70 0.01 -6.21
C LEU A 466 16.73 -0.09 -7.40
N ALA A 467 15.52 0.45 -7.25
CA ALA A 467 14.47 0.39 -8.26
C ALA A 467 14.85 1.11 -9.57
N LYS A 468 15.52 2.28 -9.48
CA LYS A 468 15.98 3.03 -10.66
C LYS A 468 16.98 2.24 -11.51
N LEU A 469 17.76 1.35 -10.87
CA LEU A 469 18.78 0.53 -11.51
C LEU A 469 18.27 -0.85 -11.98
N GLY A 470 17.00 -1.18 -11.73
CA GLY A 470 16.43 -2.47 -12.13
C GLY A 470 16.41 -3.55 -11.03
N TYR A 471 16.89 -3.25 -9.83
CA TYR A 471 16.80 -4.16 -8.68
C TYR A 471 15.44 -4.01 -8.02
N PHE A 472 14.66 -5.08 -7.96
CA PHE A 472 13.32 -5.06 -7.38
C PHE A 472 13.01 -6.34 -6.62
N LYS A 473 12.08 -6.23 -5.66
CA LYS A 473 11.53 -7.37 -4.91
C LYS A 473 10.18 -7.74 -5.52
N GLU A 474 9.93 -9.04 -5.69
CA GLU A 474 8.63 -9.59 -6.07
C GLU A 474 8.21 -10.60 -5.02
N GLU A 475 7.15 -10.29 -4.28
CA GLU A 475 6.46 -11.26 -3.41
C GLU A 475 5.71 -12.23 -4.32
N LEU A 476 6.05 -13.52 -4.22
CA LEU A 476 5.62 -14.56 -5.16
C LEU A 476 4.18 -15.02 -4.91
#